data_AF-A0A1Y2DGG7-F1
#
_entry.id   AF-A0A1Y2DGG7-F1
#
_cell.length_a   1.000
_cell.length_b   1.000
_cell.length_c   1.000
_cell.angle_alpha   90.00
_cell.angle_beta   90.00
_cell.angle_gamma   90.00
#
_symmetry.space_group_name_H-M   'P 1'
#
loop_
_entity.id
_entity.type
_entity.pdbx_description
1 polymer ?
#
loop_
_entity_poly.entity_id
_entity_poly.type
_entity_poly.pdbx_seq_one_letter_code
_entity_poly.pdbx_strand_id
1 'polypeptide(L)'
;MAPGTERHGIRGLAFELLPGFDCPSYATFLNATFHANEISTTHPAAICLFESDMGTPIQRHASSAYVSATKGLVFTMRSVSTVGNYDYSFDYNFYQDGSIETVVRASGYIQSVPMPYDPLHRYNETISIV
;
A
#
# COMPACT_ATOMS: atom_id res chain seq x y z
N MET A 1 -25.60 8.28 -20.31
CA MET A 1 -24.38 8.31 -19.47
C MET A 1 -24.54 9.48 -18.52
N ALA A 2 -24.49 9.24 -17.21
CA ALA A 2 -24.56 10.31 -16.21
C ALA A 2 -23.20 11.03 -16.13
N PRO A 3 -23.18 12.38 -16.01
CA PRO A 3 -21.94 13.12 -15.78
C PRO A 3 -21.43 12.80 -14.37
N GLY A 4 -20.22 12.27 -14.24
CA GLY A 4 -19.59 12.00 -12.93
C GLY A 4 -18.91 10.64 -12.76
N THR A 5 -18.97 9.73 -13.74
CA THR A 5 -18.15 8.51 -13.71
C THR A 5 -16.81 8.77 -14.38
N GLU A 6 -15.96 9.60 -13.76
CA GLU A 6 -14.54 9.58 -14.11
C GLU A 6 -14.00 8.19 -13.75
N ARG A 7 -13.30 7.54 -14.69
CA ARG A 7 -12.52 6.35 -14.35
C ARG A 7 -11.42 6.83 -13.42
N HIS A 8 -11.63 6.70 -12.12
CA HIS A 8 -10.67 7.01 -11.07
C HIS A 8 -9.41 6.15 -11.27
N GLY A 9 -8.46 6.68 -12.03
CA GLY A 9 -7.17 6.05 -12.21
C GLY A 9 -6.40 6.11 -10.88
N ILE A 10 -5.84 4.99 -10.46
CA ILE A 10 -5.00 4.86 -9.24
C ILE A 10 -3.94 5.99 -9.18
N ARG A 11 -3.43 6.42 -10.34
CA ARG A 11 -2.41 7.47 -10.50
C ARG A 11 -2.81 8.85 -9.97
N GLY A 12 -4.08 9.25 -10.09
CA GLY A 12 -4.54 10.58 -9.64
C GLY A 12 -4.89 10.65 -8.16
N LEU A 13 -4.89 9.49 -7.49
CA LEU A 13 -5.44 9.30 -6.14
C LEU A 13 -4.38 8.81 -5.15
N ALA A 14 -3.10 8.91 -5.53
CA ALA A 14 -1.98 8.70 -4.64
C ALA A 14 -1.73 9.97 -3.81
N PHE A 15 -2.44 10.08 -2.68
CA PHE A 15 -2.36 11.23 -1.79
C PHE A 15 -1.11 11.17 -0.88
N GLU A 16 -0.90 12.26 -0.13
CA GLU A 16 0.20 12.41 0.81
C GLU A 16 0.22 11.31 1.88
N LEU A 17 1.37 10.66 2.05
CA LEU A 17 1.59 9.60 3.04
C LEU A 17 1.96 10.21 4.38
N LEU A 18 1.42 9.66 5.47
CA LEU A 18 1.68 10.11 6.84
C LEU A 18 2.99 9.49 7.38
N PRO A 19 4.04 10.29 7.67
CA PRO A 19 5.28 9.78 8.24
C PRO A 19 5.06 9.21 9.65
N GLY A 20 5.61 8.01 9.89
CA GLY A 20 5.46 7.26 11.13
C GLY A 20 4.22 6.36 11.19
N PHE A 21 3.27 6.50 10.25
CA PHE A 21 2.06 5.69 10.17
C PHE A 21 2.06 4.85 8.89
N ASP A 22 1.99 5.49 7.73
CA ASP A 22 2.01 4.81 6.43
C ASP A 22 3.39 4.27 6.10
N CYS A 23 4.44 4.99 6.51
CA CYS A 23 5.84 4.61 6.33
C CYS A 23 6.65 4.95 7.59
N PRO A 24 7.82 4.34 7.82
CA PRO A 24 8.69 4.71 8.92
C PRO A 24 9.03 6.21 8.90
N SER A 25 9.22 6.82 10.07
CA SER A 25 9.50 8.26 10.18
C SER A 25 10.79 8.71 9.51
N TYR A 26 11.75 7.80 9.32
CA TYR A 26 13.01 8.05 8.62
C TYR A 26 12.94 7.80 7.11
N ALA A 27 11.76 7.45 6.56
CA ALA A 27 11.61 7.21 5.14
C ALA A 27 11.90 8.49 4.34
N THR A 28 12.39 8.30 3.12
CA THR A 28 12.49 9.38 2.14
C THR A 28 11.19 9.47 1.36
N PHE A 29 10.62 10.67 1.29
CA PHE A 29 9.36 10.90 0.60
C PHE A 29 9.59 11.62 -0.73
N LEU A 30 8.92 11.14 -1.77
CA LEU A 30 8.93 11.71 -3.11
C LEU A 30 7.54 12.19 -3.48
N ASN A 31 7.51 13.28 -4.24
CA ASN A 31 6.26 13.81 -4.79
C ASN A 31 5.85 13.02 -6.05
N ALA A 32 4.55 12.94 -6.29
CA ALA A 32 4.01 12.37 -7.53
C ALA A 32 3.19 13.43 -8.26
N THR A 33 3.43 13.60 -9.56
CA THR A 33 2.65 14.50 -10.40
C THR A 33 1.83 13.69 -11.38
N PHE A 34 0.56 14.00 -11.48
CA PHE A 34 -0.33 13.45 -12.51
C PHE A 34 -0.90 14.59 -13.36
N HIS A 35 -1.24 14.28 -14.60
CA HIS A 35 -1.80 15.22 -15.56
C HIS A 35 -3.18 14.74 -15.99
N ALA A 36 -4.20 15.56 -15.80
CA ALA A 36 -5.57 15.29 -16.20
C ALA A 36 -6.29 16.62 -16.49
N ASN A 37 -7.21 16.61 -17.46
CA ASN A 37 -7.99 17.80 -17.85
C ASN A 37 -7.09 19.03 -18.05
N GLU A 38 -6.01 18.84 -18.82
CA GLU A 38 -5.02 19.87 -19.16
C GLU A 38 -4.31 20.52 -17.95
N ILE A 39 -4.46 19.95 -16.75
CA ILE A 39 -3.89 20.43 -15.50
C ILE A 39 -2.94 19.38 -14.93
N SER A 40 -1.73 19.81 -14.56
CA SER A 40 -0.79 18.99 -13.80
C SER A 40 -0.95 19.27 -12.31
N THR A 41 -1.24 18.24 -11.53
CA THR A 41 -1.38 18.33 -10.08
C THR A 41 -0.31 17.47 -9.42
N THR A 42 0.36 18.03 -8.42
CA THR A 42 1.42 17.35 -7.66
C THR A 42 0.92 17.03 -6.26
N HIS A 43 0.94 15.75 -5.91
CA HIS A 43 0.73 15.29 -4.55
C HIS A 43 2.09 15.23 -3.84
N PRO A 44 2.29 15.99 -2.74
CA PRO A 44 3.50 15.90 -1.95
C PRO A 44 3.59 14.55 -1.24
N ALA A 45 4.80 14.03 -1.05
CA ALA A 45 5.07 12.83 -0.26
C ALA A 45 4.15 11.62 -0.59
N ALA A 46 3.79 11.45 -1.86
CA ALA A 46 2.89 10.40 -2.36
C ALA A 46 3.57 9.02 -2.53
N ILE A 47 4.91 9.00 -2.49
CA ILE A 47 5.72 7.79 -2.54
C ILE A 47 6.71 7.87 -1.39
N CYS A 48 6.87 6.77 -0.65
CA CYS A 48 7.92 6.66 0.36
C CYS A 48 8.89 5.52 0.02
N LEU A 49 10.16 5.75 0.37
CA LEU A 49 11.27 4.83 0.15
C LEU A 49 11.96 4.59 1.50
N PHE A 50 12.13 3.34 1.89
CA PHE A 50 12.81 3.00 3.14
C PHE A 50 13.43 1.61 3.10
N GLU A 51 14.53 1.43 3.86
CA GLU A 51 15.05 0.11 4.19
C GLU A 51 14.49 -0.32 5.54
N SER A 52 14.18 -1.61 5.69
CA SER A 52 13.75 -2.17 6.97
C SER A 52 14.39 -3.54 7.24
N ASP A 53 14.50 -3.88 8.52
CA ASP A 53 14.94 -5.19 8.96
C ASP A 53 13.80 -6.20 8.74
N MET A 54 14.11 -7.31 8.08
CA MET A 54 13.11 -8.37 7.84
C MET A 54 12.72 -9.13 9.12
N GLY A 55 13.46 -8.92 10.22
CA GLY A 55 13.32 -9.68 11.47
C GLY A 55 14.00 -11.05 11.44
N THR A 56 14.52 -11.46 10.29
CA THR A 56 15.23 -12.73 10.08
C THR A 56 16.47 -12.54 9.20
N PRO A 57 17.56 -13.30 9.41
CA PRO A 57 18.70 -13.27 8.53
C PRO A 57 18.35 -13.84 7.15
N ILE A 58 18.91 -13.28 6.08
CA ILE A 58 18.70 -13.80 4.72
C ILE A 58 19.41 -15.15 4.52
N GLN A 59 20.54 -15.35 5.21
CA GLN A 59 21.21 -16.63 5.30
C GLN A 59 21.87 -16.79 6.67
N ARG A 60 21.95 -18.03 7.14
CA ARG A 60 22.74 -18.40 8.30
C ARG A 60 23.30 -19.81 8.16
N HIS A 61 24.52 -20.03 8.63
CA HIS A 61 25.13 -21.35 8.71
C HIS A 61 25.88 -21.52 10.04
N ALA A 62 25.83 -22.73 10.60
CA ALA A 62 26.54 -23.08 11.82
C ALA A 62 27.19 -24.44 11.65
N SER A 63 28.46 -24.53 12.05
CA SER A 63 29.23 -25.76 12.16
C SER A 63 29.81 -25.88 13.57
N SER A 64 30.53 -26.98 13.87
CA SER A 64 31.24 -27.13 15.14
C SER A 64 32.38 -26.11 15.34
N ALA A 65 32.86 -25.47 14.28
CA ALA A 65 34.02 -24.58 14.31
C ALA A 65 33.66 -23.08 14.13
N TYR A 66 32.51 -22.77 13.52
CA TYR A 66 32.13 -21.38 13.26
C TYR A 66 30.62 -21.21 13.07
N VAL A 67 30.18 -19.95 13.19
CA VAL A 67 28.83 -19.50 12.88
C VAL A 67 28.93 -18.27 11.97
N SER A 68 28.11 -18.23 10.93
CA SER A 68 28.00 -17.09 10.02
C SER A 68 26.54 -16.74 9.76
N ALA A 69 26.26 -15.46 9.53
CA ALA A 69 24.94 -14.96 9.15
C ALA A 69 25.06 -13.66 8.37
N THR A 70 24.09 -13.40 7.50
CA THR A 70 23.90 -12.10 6.84
C THR A 70 22.56 -11.54 7.28
N LYS A 71 22.57 -10.27 7.71
CA LYS A 71 21.37 -9.56 8.13
C LYS A 71 20.38 -9.44 6.97
N GLY A 72 19.10 -9.78 7.18
CA GLY A 72 18.06 -9.59 6.19
C GLY A 72 17.56 -8.15 6.20
N LEU A 73 17.92 -7.39 5.17
CA LEU A 73 17.37 -6.06 4.91
C LEU A 73 16.54 -6.10 3.64
N VAL A 74 15.42 -5.39 3.66
CA VAL A 74 14.53 -5.20 2.51
C VAL A 74 14.38 -3.71 2.25
N PHE A 75 14.52 -3.32 0.99
CA PHE A 75 14.18 -1.98 0.54
C PHE A 75 12.75 -1.98 0.01
N THR A 76 11.91 -1.07 0.51
CA THR A 76 10.51 -0.96 0.14
C THR A 76 10.24 0.41 -0.47
N MET A 77 9.63 0.38 -1.66
CA MET A 77 8.92 1.53 -2.24
C MET A 77 7.43 1.33 -2.01
N ARG A 78 6.78 2.28 -1.34
CA ARG A 78 5.34 2.24 -1.06
C ARG A 78 4.61 3.45 -1.62
N SER A 79 3.41 3.21 -2.12
CA SER A 79 2.42 4.25 -2.43
C SER A 79 1.03 3.77 -2.00
N VAL A 80 0.19 4.69 -1.54
CA VAL A 80 -1.18 4.40 -1.12
C VAL A 80 -2.13 5.19 -2.00
N SER A 81 -3.18 4.56 -2.50
CA SER A 81 -4.20 5.21 -3.32
C SER A 81 -5.60 5.04 -2.74
N THR A 82 -6.28 6.15 -2.50
CA THR A 82 -7.63 6.17 -1.94
C THR A 82 -8.65 6.39 -3.06
N VAL A 83 -9.39 5.33 -3.40
CA VAL A 83 -10.39 5.33 -4.48
C VAL A 83 -11.79 5.27 -3.88
N GLY A 84 -12.40 6.44 -3.71
CA GLY A 84 -13.72 6.54 -3.07
C GLY A 84 -13.64 6.05 -1.62
N ASN A 85 -14.26 4.91 -1.34
CA ASN A 85 -14.27 4.29 -0.02
C ASN A 85 -13.10 3.34 0.24
N TYR A 86 -12.28 3.01 -0.76
CA TYR A 86 -11.22 2.00 -0.63
C TYR A 86 -9.83 2.63 -0.51
N ASP A 87 -8.99 2.08 0.36
CA ASP A 87 -7.58 2.43 0.47
C ASP A 87 -6.72 1.24 0.02
N TYR A 88 -5.92 1.43 -1.02
CA TYR A 88 -5.01 0.41 -1.53
C TYR A 88 -3.56 0.80 -1.27
N SER A 89 -2.83 0.00 -0.49
CA SER A 89 -1.38 0.16 -0.35
C SER A 89 -0.65 -0.80 -1.29
N PHE A 90 0.31 -0.26 -2.04
CA PHE A 90 1.15 -0.98 -2.97
C PHE A 90 2.59 -0.92 -2.48
N ASP A 91 3.15 -2.09 -2.19
CA ASP A 91 4.54 -2.24 -1.78
C ASP A 91 5.33 -2.99 -2.86
N TYR A 92 6.45 -2.42 -3.25
CA TYR A 92 7.48 -3.08 -4.03
C TYR A 92 8.69 -3.30 -3.14
N ASN A 93 8.92 -4.57 -2.79
CA ASN A 93 9.97 -5.01 -1.90
C ASN A 93 11.13 -5.59 -2.71
N PHE A 94 12.34 -5.11 -2.44
CA PHE A 94 13.58 -5.53 -3.08
C PHE A 94 14.49 -6.16 -2.04
N TYR A 95 14.91 -7.40 -2.28
CA TYR A 95 15.73 -8.16 -1.36
C TYR A 95 17.19 -8.26 -1.83
N GLN A 96 18.10 -8.51 -0.90
CA GLN A 96 19.54 -8.60 -1.17
C GLN A 96 19.93 -9.79 -2.07
N ASP A 97 19.09 -10.81 -2.18
CA ASP A 97 19.27 -11.94 -3.09
C ASP A 97 18.79 -11.65 -4.53
N GLY A 98 18.29 -10.43 -4.78
CA GLY A 98 17.77 -9.99 -6.07
C GLY A 98 16.31 -10.34 -6.31
N SER A 99 15.62 -10.97 -5.36
CA SER A 99 14.18 -11.20 -5.46
C SER A 99 13.39 -9.90 -5.34
N ILE A 100 12.22 -9.87 -5.99
CA ILE A 100 11.28 -8.74 -5.98
C ILE A 100 9.91 -9.28 -5.57
N GLU A 101 9.32 -8.70 -4.55
CA GLU A 101 7.96 -9.01 -4.12
C GLU A 101 7.06 -7.79 -4.34
N THR A 102 5.86 -8.03 -4.87
CA THR A 102 4.80 -7.02 -4.97
C THR A 102 3.68 -7.41 -4.02
N VAL A 103 3.34 -6.51 -3.09
CA VAL A 103 2.24 -6.73 -2.15
C VAL A 103 1.20 -5.64 -2.32
N VAL A 104 -0.07 -6.05 -2.37
CA VAL A 104 -1.21 -5.14 -2.34
C VAL A 104 -2.01 -5.43 -1.09
N ARG A 105 -2.33 -4.40 -0.30
CA ARG A 105 -3.25 -4.52 0.84
C ARG A 105 -4.43 -3.58 0.63
N ALA A 106 -5.61 -4.03 1.00
CA ALA A 106 -6.84 -3.25 0.95
C ALA A 106 -7.29 -2.90 2.37
N SER A 107 -7.69 -1.65 2.55
CA SER A 107 -8.28 -1.07 3.76
C SER A 107 -9.41 -0.11 3.32
N GLY A 108 -9.78 0.81 4.21
CA GLY A 108 -10.83 1.79 4.00
C GLY A 108 -12.19 1.28 4.45
N TYR A 109 -13.24 1.91 3.92
CA TYR A 109 -14.62 1.55 4.19
C TYR A 109 -15.14 0.54 3.19
N ILE A 110 -15.94 -0.41 3.66
CA ILE A 110 -16.68 -1.31 2.79
C ILE A 110 -17.81 -0.56 2.08
N GLN A 111 -18.12 -0.98 0.85
CA GLN A 111 -19.34 -0.52 0.18
C GLN A 111 -20.52 -1.32 0.71
N SER A 112 -21.36 -0.70 1.55
CA SER A 112 -22.51 -1.33 2.18
C SER A 112 -23.83 -0.93 1.53
N VAL A 113 -24.89 -1.65 1.91
CA VAL A 113 -26.28 -1.34 1.56
C VAL A 113 -27.12 -1.25 2.83
N PRO A 114 -28.14 -0.36 2.90
CA PRO A 114 -29.01 -0.26 4.06
C PRO A 114 -29.76 -1.56 4.36
N MET A 115 -29.92 -1.88 5.64
CA MET A 115 -30.85 -2.91 6.09
C MET A 115 -32.22 -2.25 6.39
N PRO A 116 -33.36 -2.80 5.92
CA PRO A 116 -33.51 -4.05 5.14
C PRO A 116 -33.56 -3.78 3.63
N TYR A 117 -32.63 -4.33 2.85
CA TYR A 117 -32.74 -4.37 1.39
C TYR A 117 -32.56 -5.82 0.85
N ASP A 118 -33.71 -6.51 0.78
CA ASP A 118 -34.12 -7.73 0.00
C ASP A 118 -33.63 -9.16 0.41
N PRO A 119 -34.40 -10.25 0.14
CA PRO A 119 -34.91 -11.21 1.13
C PRO A 119 -34.22 -12.59 1.03
N LEU A 120 -33.12 -12.68 0.29
CA LEU A 120 -32.50 -13.96 -0.06
C LEU A 120 -31.28 -14.28 0.80
N HIS A 121 -30.78 -13.34 1.62
CA HIS A 121 -29.72 -13.51 2.64
C HIS A 121 -28.53 -14.39 2.22
N ARG A 122 -28.32 -14.57 0.90
CA ARG A 122 -27.51 -15.67 0.39
C ARG A 122 -26.07 -15.29 0.14
N TYR A 123 -25.77 -13.99 0.14
CA TYR A 123 -24.46 -13.45 -0.24
C TYR A 123 -23.97 -12.29 0.65
N ASN A 124 -24.74 -11.91 1.69
CA ASN A 124 -24.43 -10.73 2.51
C ASN A 124 -24.34 -11.12 4.00
N GLU A 125 -23.30 -10.66 4.68
CA GLU A 125 -23.19 -10.73 6.14
C GLU A 125 -23.71 -9.45 6.79
N THR A 126 -24.38 -9.59 7.92
CA THR A 126 -24.86 -8.44 8.70
C THR A 126 -23.72 -7.94 9.58
N ILE A 127 -23.31 -6.69 9.35
CA ILE A 127 -22.26 -6.02 10.09
C ILE A 127 -22.69 -4.58 10.38
N SER A 128 -22.31 -4.08 11.55
CA SER A 128 -22.52 -2.69 11.93
C SER A 128 -21.33 -1.85 11.48
N ILE A 129 -21.61 -0.74 10.80
CA ILE A 129 -20.60 0.28 10.53
C ILE A 129 -20.62 1.22 11.75
N VAL A 130 -19.49 1.35 12.43
CA VAL A 130 -19.29 2.26 13.58
C VAL A 130 -18.98 3.66 13.08
#